data_AF-A0A1E4TVU5-F1
#
_entry.id   AF-A0A1E4TVU5-F1
#
_cell.length_a   1.000
_cell.length_b   1.000
_cell.length_c   1.000
_cell.angle_alpha   90.00
_cell.angle_beta   90.00
_cell.angle_gamma   90.00
#
_symmetry.space_group_name_H-M   'P 1'
#
loop_
_entity.id
_entity.type
_entity.pdbx_description
1 polymer ?
#
loop_
_entity_poly.entity_id
_entity_poly.type
_entity_poly.pdbx_seq_one_letter_code
_entity_poly.pdbx_strand_id
1 'polypeptide(L)' 'MSGRPQRSEKKSAFESFKETPAYPVLLNLTLFAAGVVFIQSSAMDMLSPQL' A
#
# COMPACT_ATOMS: atom_id res chain seq x y z
N MET A 1 18.15 -26.59 -30.66
CA MET A 1 17.46 -26.00 -29.49
C MET A 1 17.68 -24.49 -29.52
N SER A 2 16.75 -23.74 -30.09
CA SER A 2 16.87 -22.28 -30.21
C SER A 2 16.21 -21.64 -28.98
N GLY A 3 17.03 -21.28 -27.99
CA GLY A 3 16.58 -20.51 -26.84
C GLY A 3 16.10 -19.13 -27.32
N ARG A 4 14.82 -18.83 -27.11
CA ARG A 4 14.30 -17.48 -27.35
C ARG A 4 15.01 -16.53 -26.38
N PRO A 5 15.50 -15.36 -26.82
CA PRO A 5 16.04 -14.39 -25.89
C PRO A 5 14.92 -13.97 -24.95
N GLN A 6 15.03 -14.37 -23.68
CA GLN A 6 14.13 -13.95 -22.62
C GLN A 6 14.34 -12.44 -22.46
N ARG A 7 13.42 -11.66 -23.03
CA ARG A 7 13.37 -10.21 -22.85
C ARG A 7 13.22 -9.99 -21.34
N SER A 8 14.33 -9.64 -20.69
CA SER A 8 14.33 -9.14 -19.32
C SER A 8 13.48 -7.88 -19.33
N GLU A 9 12.20 -8.01 -19.03
CA GLU A 9 11.32 -6.89 -18.74
C GLU A 9 11.99 -6.14 -17.59
N LYS A 10 12.50 -4.94 -17.89
CA LYS A 10 13.11 -4.09 -16.87
C LYS A 10 12.00 -3.74 -15.90
N LYS A 11 11.93 -4.45 -14.77
CA LYS A 11 10.96 -4.18 -13.70
C LYS A 11 11.00 -2.70 -13.36
N SER A 12 9.83 -2.09 -13.27
CA SER A 12 9.74 -0.71 -12.83
C SER A 12 10.27 -0.59 -11.40
N ALA A 13 10.83 0.57 -11.04
CA ALA A 13 11.30 0.84 -9.69
C ALA A 13 10.19 0.62 -8.65
N PHE A 14 8.93 0.92 -9.01
CA PHE A 14 7.78 0.66 -8.16
C PHE A 14 7.47 -0.83 -8.01
N GLU A 15 7.61 -1.61 -9.08
CA GLU A 15 7.44 -3.07 -9.01
C GLU A 15 8.52 -3.72 -8.16
N SER A 16 9.76 -3.28 -8.33
CA SER A 16 10.89 -3.73 -7.51
C SER A 16 10.70 -3.34 -6.04
N PHE A 17 10.14 -2.16 -5.76
CA PHE A 17 9.83 -1.72 -4.40
C PHE A 17 8.76 -2.58 -3.73
N LYS A 18 7.66 -2.91 -4.43
CA LYS A 18 6.58 -3.77 -3.90
C LYS A 18 7.06 -5.16 -3.47
N GLU A 19 8.14 -5.64 -4.07
CA GLU A 19 8.76 -6.93 -3.74
C GLU A 19 9.68 -6.87 -2.51
N THR A 20 9.98 -5.67 -2.00
CA THR A 20 10.79 -5.50 -0.79
C THR A 20 9.95 -5.71 0.48
N PRO A 21 10.58 -6.19 1.58
CA PRO A 21 9.90 -6.29 2.88
C PRO A 21 9.49 -4.93 3.46
N ALA A 22 10.04 -3.82 2.95
CA ALA A 22 9.64 -2.48 3.36
C ALA A 22 8.25 -2.10 2.87
N TYR A 23 7.80 -2.65 1.73
CA TYR A 23 6.49 -2.33 1.16
C TYR A 23 5.32 -2.61 2.12
N PRO A 24 5.13 -3.83 2.66
CA PRO A 24 4.04 -4.07 3.59
C PRO A 24 4.18 -3.25 4.87
N VAL A 25 5.40 -2.97 5.36
CA VAL A 25 5.61 -2.14 6.55
C VAL A 25 5.12 -0.71 6.32
N LEU A 26 5.56 -0.07 5.24
CA LEU A 26 5.15 1.27 4.87
C LEU A 26 3.64 1.35 4.60
N LEU A 27 3.10 0.37 3.89
CA LEU A 27 1.67 0.30 3.59
C LEU A 27 0.84 0.26 4.87
N ASN A 28 1.14 -0.67 5.78
CA ASN A 28 0.40 -0.82 7.03
C ASN A 28 0.57 0.40 7.95
N LEU A 29 1.77 0.97 8.04
CA LEU A 29 2.00 2.17 8.83
C LEU A 29 1.21 3.37 8.31
N THR A 30 1.16 3.52 6.98
CA THR A 30 0.35 4.56 6.32
C THR A 30 -1.14 4.37 6.61
N LEU A 31 -1.65 3.14 6.46
CA LEU A 31 -3.04 2.81 6.73
C LEU A 31 -3.40 3.02 8.21
N PHE A 32 -2.52 2.65 9.13
CA PHE A 32 -2.72 2.88 10.56
C PHE A 32 -2.79 4.36 10.91
N ALA A 33 -1.84 5.17 10.42
CA ALA A 33 -1.85 6.61 10.64
C ALA A 33 -3.11 7.26 10.05
N ALA A 34 -3.52 6.85 8.85
CA ALA A 34 -4.77 7.29 8.24
C ALA A 34 -5.98 6.92 9.10
N GLY A 35 -6.04 5.70 9.65
CA GLY A 35 -7.09 5.28 10.58
C GLY A 35 -7.12 6.11 11.88
N VAL A 36 -5.96 6.40 12.46
CA VAL A 36 -5.85 7.24 13.67
C VAL A 36 -6.35 8.67 13.42
N VAL A 37 -6.01 9.23 12.26
CA VAL A 37 -6.52 10.56 11.84
C VAL A 37 -8.02 10.49 11.59
N PHE A 38 -8.51 9.44 10.95
CA PHE A 38 -9.93 9.26 10.66
C PHE A 38 -10.77 9.16 11.93
N ILE A 39 -10.37 8.35 12.92
CA ILE A 39 -11.09 8.20 14.19
C ILE A 39 -11.16 9.51 14.98
N GLN A 40 -10.10 10.32 14.92
CA GLN A 40 -10.05 11.63 15.59
C GLN A 40 -10.68 12.76 14.76
N SER A 41 -11.10 12.49 13.53
CA SER A 41 -11.74 13.47 12.68
C SER A 41 -13.25 13.50 12.91
N SER A 42 -13.87 14.64 12.63
CA SER A 42 -15.33 14.80 12.65
C SER A 42 -16.07 13.93 11.63
N ALA A 43 -15.35 13.33 10.67
CA ALA A 43 -15.93 12.33 9.77
C ALA A 43 -16.40 11.09 10.53
N MET A 44 -15.75 10.75 11.65
CA MET A 44 -16.17 9.63 12.51
C MET A 44 -17.48 9.95 13.25
N ASP A 45 -17.71 11.21 13.62
CA ASP A 45 -18.94 11.63 14.31
C ASP A 45 -20.18 11.42 13.44
N MET A 46 -20.06 11.58 12.12
CA MET A 46 -21.14 11.31 11.16
C MET A 46 -21.53 9.82 11.10
N LEU A 47 -20.60 8.92 11.46
CA LEU A 47 -20.83 7.49 11.52
C LEU A 47 -21.34 7.04 12.89
N SER A 48 -21.32 7.91 13.89
CA SER A 48 -21.79 7.60 15.23
C SER A 48 -23.33 7.47 15.24
N PRO A 49 -23.88 6.43 15.89
CA PRO A 49 -25.31 6.29 16.03
C PRO A 49 -25.86 7.39 16.97
N GLN A 50 -26.82 8.16 16.47
CA GLN A 50 -27.46 9.27 17.19
C GLN A 50 -28.58 8.78 18.12
N LEU A 51 -28.29 7.84 19.03
CA LEU A 51 -29.27 7.31 19.99
C LEU A 51 -29.77 8.39 20.96
#